data_AF-A0A7Y1ZI54-F1
#
_entry.id   AF-A0A7Y1ZI54-F1
#
_cell.length_a   1.000
_cell.length_b   1.000
_cell.length_c   1.000
_cell.angle_alpha   90.00
_cell.angle_beta   90.00
_cell.angle_gamma   90.00
#
_symmetry.space_group_name_H-M   'P 1'
#
loop_
_entity.id
_entity.type
_entity.pdbx_description
1 polymer ?
#
loop_
_entity_poly.entity_id
_entity_poly.type
_entity_poly.pdbx_seq_one_letter_code
_entity_poly.pdbx_strand_id
1 'polypeptide(L)'
;EEAMARWRDLLLPLGWEPEFRDWKVLPQAQENMTGRDVVAPNDLCTFVAPSSRFTDLYHGEVNQLYVDAFGTVVPCCAHPKAAELGSLKTHKVTQLLDSEARRQFVSRLERDRASMPICNECEFGPPEQPGESFQRLAADRAEPVTLVN
;
A
#
# COMPACT_ATOMS: atom_id res chain seq x y z
N GLU A 1 12.88 8.40 14.34
CA GLU A 1 12.00 8.45 15.52
C GLU A 1 11.66 9.88 15.94
N GLU A 2 12.64 10.78 16.09
CA GLU A 2 12.42 12.19 16.50
C GLU A 2 11.42 13.00 15.63
N ALA A 3 11.51 12.90 14.30
CA ALA A 3 10.57 13.61 13.41
C ALA A 3 9.11 13.17 13.59
N MET A 4 8.88 11.88 13.90
CA MET A 4 7.52 11.35 14.10
C MET A 4 6.93 11.83 15.42
N ALA A 5 7.74 11.87 16.49
CA ALA A 5 7.33 12.42 17.78
C ALA A 5 6.87 13.89 17.62
N ARG A 6 7.68 14.71 16.94
CA ARG A 6 7.33 16.11 16.64
C ARG A 6 6.01 16.27 15.88
N TRP A 7 5.74 15.38 14.93
CA TRP A 7 4.46 15.38 14.22
C TRP A 7 3.30 14.96 15.10
N ARG A 8 3.47 13.97 15.99
CA ARG A 8 2.43 13.59 16.96
C ARG A 8 2.08 14.74 17.89
N ASP A 9 3.08 15.41 18.44
CA ASP A 9 2.89 16.55 19.36
C ASP A 9 2.10 17.70 18.72
N LEU A 10 2.24 17.88 17.41
CA LEU A 10 1.49 18.88 16.65
C LEU A 10 0.06 18.42 16.31
N LEU A 11 -0.09 17.16 15.90
CA LEU A 11 -1.32 16.65 15.28
C LEU A 11 -2.36 16.19 16.31
N LEU A 12 -1.93 15.54 17.40
CA LEU A 12 -2.85 15.03 18.42
C LEU A 12 -3.69 16.13 19.09
N PRO A 13 -3.14 17.30 19.49
CA PRO A 13 -3.95 18.38 20.07
C PRO A 13 -4.98 18.97 19.11
N LEU A 14 -4.78 18.79 17.80
CA LEU A 14 -5.68 19.24 16.75
C LEU A 14 -6.78 18.20 16.41
N GLY A 15 -6.83 17.09 17.15
CA GLY A 15 -7.82 16.02 16.95
C GLY A 15 -7.51 15.08 15.80
N TRP A 16 -6.28 15.07 15.29
CA TRP A 16 -5.85 14.13 14.25
C TRP A 16 -5.30 12.85 14.88
N GLU A 17 -5.51 11.73 14.19
CA GLU A 17 -4.96 10.41 14.55
C GLU A 17 -3.86 10.04 13.53
N PRO A 18 -2.61 10.52 13.70
CA PRO A 18 -1.57 10.31 12.71
C PRO A 18 -1.08 8.86 12.69
N GLU A 19 -1.01 8.28 11.49
CA GLU A 19 -0.42 6.97 11.25
C GLU A 19 0.94 7.11 10.55
N PHE A 20 1.98 6.56 11.17
CA PHE A 20 3.31 6.51 10.58
C PHE A 20 3.59 5.11 10.03
N ARG A 21 4.07 5.07 8.79
CA ARG A 21 4.42 3.83 8.10
C ARG A 21 5.92 3.72 7.99
N ASP A 22 6.43 2.49 8.04
CA ASP A 22 7.84 2.22 7.85
C ASP A 22 8.31 2.52 6.41
N TRP A 23 9.63 2.51 6.23
CA TRP A 23 10.21 2.53 4.90
C TRP A 23 9.67 1.35 4.07
N LYS A 24 9.03 1.70 2.96
CA LYS A 24 8.52 0.73 1.99
C LYS A 24 9.67 0.22 1.13
N VAL A 25 9.63 -1.07 0.81
CA VAL A 25 10.51 -1.62 -0.22
C VAL A 25 10.05 -1.10 -1.58
N LEU A 26 11.01 -0.61 -2.36
CA LEU A 26 10.83 -0.24 -3.75
C LEU A 26 11.66 -1.21 -4.60
N PRO A 27 11.05 -2.17 -5.34
CA PRO A 27 11.74 -3.19 -6.12
C PRO A 27 12.80 -2.68 -7.11
N GLN A 28 12.77 -1.38 -7.43
CA GLN A 28 13.68 -0.72 -8.35
C GLN A 28 14.54 0.37 -7.71
N ALA A 29 14.50 0.51 -6.38
CA ALA A 29 15.40 1.44 -5.71
C ALA A 29 16.85 0.96 -5.82
N GLN A 30 17.76 1.91 -6.01
CA GLN A 30 19.20 1.64 -6.07
C GLN A 30 19.71 1.03 -4.75
N GLU A 31 19.09 1.40 -3.62
CA GLU A 31 19.45 0.93 -2.30
C GLU A 31 18.20 0.48 -1.53
N ASN A 32 18.25 -0.71 -0.94
CA ASN A 32 17.23 -1.18 -0.01
C ASN A 32 17.48 -0.58 1.38
N MET A 33 16.98 0.63 1.61
CA MET A 33 17.10 1.33 2.89
C MET A 33 16.35 0.66 4.05
N THR A 34 15.56 -0.38 3.78
CA THR A 34 14.84 -1.12 4.83
C THR A 34 15.75 -2.11 5.56
N GLY A 35 16.82 -2.59 4.92
CA GLY A 35 17.69 -3.65 5.46
C GLY A 35 17.02 -5.02 5.57
N ARG A 36 15.80 -5.19 5.05
CA ARG A 36 15.00 -6.43 5.13
C ARG A 36 15.18 -7.29 3.89
N ASP A 37 15.22 -8.60 4.08
CA ASP A 37 15.15 -9.56 2.97
C ASP A 37 13.71 -9.64 2.46
N VAL A 38 13.52 -9.30 1.18
CA VAL A 38 12.20 -9.14 0.60
C VAL A 38 11.69 -10.48 0.09
N VAL A 39 10.59 -10.96 0.66
CA VAL A 39 9.91 -12.17 0.21
C VAL A 39 8.55 -11.79 -0.38
N ALA A 40 8.38 -12.01 -1.68
CA ALA A 40 7.10 -11.78 -2.31
C ALA A 40 6.10 -12.88 -1.95
N PRO A 41 4.88 -12.54 -1.49
CA PRO A 41 3.85 -13.51 -1.18
C PRO A 41 3.22 -14.07 -2.46
N ASN A 42 2.85 -15.35 -2.45
CA ASN A 42 2.21 -16.07 -3.57
C ASN A 42 0.69 -15.84 -3.65
N ASP A 43 0.21 -14.64 -3.35
CA ASP A 43 -1.22 -14.27 -3.34
C ASP A 43 -1.41 -12.82 -3.81
N LEU A 44 -2.67 -12.37 -3.92
CA LEU A 44 -3.05 -11.00 -4.25
C LEU A 44 -2.45 -9.98 -3.28
N CYS A 45 -2.16 -8.80 -3.80
CA CYS A 45 -1.74 -7.66 -3.01
C CYS A 45 -2.97 -6.89 -2.48
N THR A 46 -2.87 -6.34 -1.27
CA THR A 46 -3.88 -5.47 -0.64
C THR A 46 -4.41 -4.38 -1.58
N PHE A 47 -3.59 -3.84 -2.47
CA PHE A 47 -3.98 -2.75 -3.36
C PHE A 47 -4.98 -3.13 -4.45
N VAL A 48 -5.12 -4.41 -4.76
CA VAL A 48 -6.03 -4.90 -5.80
C VAL A 48 -6.97 -6.01 -5.32
N ALA A 49 -6.82 -6.44 -4.06
CA ALA A 49 -7.69 -7.44 -3.46
C ALA A 49 -9.15 -6.98 -3.42
N PRO A 50 -10.12 -7.90 -3.50
CA PRO A 50 -11.54 -7.58 -3.34
C PRO A 50 -11.82 -7.13 -1.90
N SER A 51 -12.80 -6.23 -1.76
CA SER A 51 -13.19 -5.63 -0.48
C SER A 51 -13.59 -6.64 0.59
N SER A 52 -14.10 -7.80 0.18
CA SER A 52 -14.47 -8.91 1.07
C SER A 52 -13.30 -9.56 1.81
N ARG A 53 -12.04 -9.29 1.42
CA ARG A 53 -10.84 -9.80 2.12
C ARG A 53 -10.32 -8.85 3.19
N PHE A 54 -10.83 -7.62 3.23
CA PHE A 54 -10.31 -6.61 4.13
C PHE A 54 -10.80 -6.84 5.56
N THR A 55 -9.88 -6.66 6.51
CA THR A 55 -10.10 -6.78 7.94
C THR A 55 -9.82 -5.43 8.61
N ASP A 56 -9.94 -5.37 9.93
CA ASP A 56 -9.62 -4.19 10.75
C ASP A 56 -8.14 -3.74 10.64
N LEU A 57 -7.29 -4.53 9.97
CA LEU A 57 -5.91 -4.14 9.66
C LEU A 57 -5.81 -3.03 8.60
N TYR A 58 -6.86 -2.79 7.81
CA TYR A 58 -6.87 -1.81 6.73
C TYR A 58 -7.68 -0.56 7.09
N HIS A 59 -7.03 0.60 7.01
CA HIS A 59 -7.64 1.89 7.34
C HIS A 59 -7.71 2.79 6.10
N GLY A 60 -8.55 2.41 5.14
CA GLY A 60 -8.76 3.17 3.91
C GLY A 60 -10.04 2.74 3.17
N GLU A 61 -10.33 3.43 2.07
CA GLU A 61 -11.46 3.09 1.20
C GLU A 61 -11.28 1.74 0.51
N VAL A 62 -12.30 0.90 0.48
CA VAL A 62 -12.15 -0.48 0.00
C VAL A 62 -12.27 -0.61 -1.52
N ASN A 63 -12.82 0.42 -2.18
CA ASN A 63 -12.94 0.51 -3.64
C ASN A 63 -11.98 1.57 -4.21
N GLN A 64 -10.70 1.47 -3.87
CA GLN A 64 -9.70 2.44 -4.29
C GLN A 64 -9.32 2.30 -5.77
N LEU A 65 -9.23 3.44 -6.44
CA LEU A 65 -8.51 3.62 -7.70
C LEU A 65 -7.31 4.50 -7.43
N TYR A 66 -6.12 4.03 -7.80
CA TYR A 66 -4.93 4.87 -7.81
C TYR A 66 -4.82 5.56 -9.16
N VAL A 67 -4.52 6.85 -9.12
CA VAL A 67 -4.43 7.70 -10.30
C VAL A 67 -3.14 8.50 -10.21
N ASP A 68 -2.36 8.51 -11.28
CA ASP A 68 -1.19 9.36 -11.37
C ASP A 68 -1.56 10.83 -11.65
N ALA A 69 -0.57 11.72 -11.64
CA ALA A 69 -0.78 13.15 -11.88
C ALA A 69 -1.35 13.49 -13.27
N PHE A 70 -1.31 12.54 -14.22
CA PHE A 70 -1.82 12.71 -15.58
C PHE A 70 -3.19 12.08 -15.78
N GLY A 71 -3.80 11.53 -14.74
CA GLY A 71 -5.11 10.88 -14.83
C GLY A 71 -5.04 9.43 -15.31
N THR A 72 -3.86 8.81 -15.35
CA THR A 72 -3.68 7.38 -15.65
C THR A 72 -4.07 6.58 -14.42
N VAL A 73 -4.91 5.57 -14.60
CA VAL A 73 -5.26 4.63 -13.53
C VAL A 73 -4.18 3.57 -13.43
N VAL A 74 -3.68 3.33 -12.22
CA VAL A 74 -2.61 2.38 -11.92
C VAL A 74 -3.08 1.41 -10.82
N PRO A 75 -2.50 0.20 -10.72
CA PRO A 75 -2.95 -0.80 -9.75
C PRO A 75 -2.51 -0.51 -8.31
N CYS A 76 -1.47 0.32 -8.11
CA CYS A 76 -0.83 0.50 -6.82
C CYS A 76 -0.13 1.86 -6.75
N CYS A 77 -0.31 2.61 -5.66
CA CYS A 77 0.39 3.88 -5.45
C CYS A 77 1.88 3.70 -5.11
N ALA A 78 2.27 2.58 -4.51
CA ALA A 78 3.68 2.29 -4.21
C ALA A 78 4.48 2.01 -5.49
N HIS A 79 3.84 1.38 -6.50
CA HIS A 79 4.47 1.00 -7.75
C HIS A 79 3.57 1.34 -8.95
N PRO A 80 3.46 2.63 -9.32
CA PRO A 80 2.54 3.08 -10.37
C PRO A 80 2.87 2.49 -11.75
N LYS A 81 4.11 2.04 -11.98
CA LYS A 81 4.53 1.39 -13.24
C LYS A 81 4.35 -0.13 -13.26
N ALA A 82 3.69 -0.72 -12.27
CA ALA A 82 3.32 -2.13 -12.30
C ALA A 82 2.35 -2.45 -13.46
N ALA A 83 1.45 -1.52 -13.80
CA ALA A 83 0.62 -1.54 -15.01
C ALA A 83 -0.07 -0.19 -15.21
N GLU A 84 -0.56 0.06 -16.41
CA GLU A 84 -1.52 1.13 -16.71
C GLU A 84 -2.87 0.47 -17.02
N LEU A 85 -3.91 0.83 -16.26
CA LEU A 85 -5.23 0.18 -16.30
C LEU A 85 -6.27 0.97 -17.10
N GLY A 86 -5.93 2.19 -17.52
CA GLY A 86 -6.81 3.09 -18.26
C GLY A 86 -6.60 4.54 -17.84
N SER A 87 -7.56 5.42 -18.16
CA SER A 87 -7.47 6.83 -17.80
C SER A 87 -8.82 7.45 -17.47
N LEU A 88 -8.85 8.28 -16.42
CA LEU A 88 -10.02 9.09 -16.05
C LEU A 88 -10.31 10.22 -17.05
N LYS A 89 -9.39 10.51 -17.97
CA LYS A 89 -9.63 11.46 -19.07
C LYS A 89 -10.64 10.92 -20.09
N THR A 90 -10.80 9.59 -20.15
CA THR A 90 -11.59 8.92 -21.19
C THR A 90 -12.61 7.92 -20.65
N HIS A 91 -12.51 7.51 -19.38
CA HIS A 91 -13.37 6.50 -18.78
C HIS A 91 -13.98 6.97 -17.45
N LYS A 92 -15.19 6.48 -17.16
CA LYS A 92 -15.80 6.58 -15.83
C LYS A 92 -15.10 5.64 -14.85
N VAL A 93 -15.12 6.01 -13.57
CA VAL A 93 -14.63 5.18 -12.46
C VAL A 93 -15.19 3.75 -12.52
N THR A 94 -16.50 3.59 -12.71
CA THR A 94 -17.15 2.27 -12.77
C THR A 94 -16.63 1.43 -13.96
N GLN A 95 -16.39 2.05 -15.11
CA GLN A 95 -15.82 1.36 -16.27
C GLN A 95 -14.39 0.88 -16.03
N LEU A 96 -13.61 1.64 -15.25
CA LEU A 96 -12.23 1.31 -14.92
C LEU A 96 -12.15 0.19 -13.87
N LEU A 97 -13.02 0.22 -12.86
CA LEU A 97 -13.15 -0.84 -11.85
C LEU A 97 -13.52 -2.18 -12.50
N ASP A 98 -14.39 -2.15 -13.51
CA ASP A 98 -14.83 -3.32 -14.29
C ASP A 98 -14.06 -3.48 -15.61
N SER A 99 -12.88 -2.88 -15.75
CA SER A 99 -12.11 -2.96 -16.99
C SER A 99 -11.48 -4.35 -17.18
N GLU A 100 -11.32 -4.74 -18.45
CA GLU A 100 -10.59 -5.96 -18.79
C GLU A 100 -9.13 -5.88 -18.33
N ALA A 101 -8.47 -4.73 -18.50
CA ALA A 101 -7.10 -4.50 -18.06
C ALA A 101 -6.93 -4.78 -16.56
N ARG A 102 -7.85 -4.28 -15.71
CA ARG A 102 -7.83 -4.55 -14.27
C ARG A 102 -8.06 -6.03 -13.96
N ARG A 103 -9.05 -6.68 -14.61
CA ARG A 103 -9.30 -8.12 -14.42
C ARG A 103 -8.10 -8.98 -14.80
N GLN A 104 -7.46 -8.69 -15.94
CA GLN A 104 -6.28 -9.41 -16.39
C GLN A 104 -5.11 -9.21 -15.42
N PHE A 105 -4.89 -7.97 -14.95
CA PHE A 105 -3.86 -7.69 -13.94
C PHE A 105 -4.08 -8.48 -12.66
N VAL A 106 -5.30 -8.44 -12.10
CA VAL A 106 -5.65 -9.17 -10.86
C VAL A 106 -5.49 -10.69 -11.08
N SER A 107 -6.01 -11.22 -12.18
CA SER A 107 -5.90 -12.65 -12.47
C SER A 107 -4.45 -13.11 -12.68
N ARG A 108 -3.59 -12.27 -13.26
CA ARG A 108 -2.16 -12.58 -13.42
C ARG A 108 -1.46 -12.52 -12.07
N LEU A 109 -1.74 -11.52 -11.25
CA LEU A 109 -1.17 -11.43 -9.91
C LEU A 109 -1.54 -12.63 -9.04
N GLU A 110 -2.76 -13.14 -9.18
CA GLU A 110 -3.23 -14.32 -8.44
C GLU A 110 -2.58 -15.63 -8.92
N ARG A 111 -2.37 -15.80 -10.23
CA ARG A 111 -1.99 -17.10 -10.82
C ARG A 111 -0.54 -17.20 -11.28
N ASP A 112 0.09 -16.07 -11.55
CA ASP A 112 1.39 -15.98 -12.19
C ASP A 112 2.11 -14.68 -11.77
N ARG A 113 2.15 -14.44 -10.46
CA ARG A 113 2.91 -13.31 -9.88
C ARG A 113 4.37 -13.35 -10.29
N ALA A 114 4.95 -14.55 -10.39
CA ALA A 114 6.36 -14.77 -10.72
C ALA A 114 6.78 -14.13 -12.05
N SER A 115 5.88 -14.05 -13.04
CA SER A 115 6.17 -13.41 -14.32
C SER A 115 6.02 -11.89 -14.32
N MET A 116 5.60 -11.27 -13.20
CA MET A 116 5.36 -9.84 -13.08
C MET A 116 6.57 -9.16 -12.42
N PRO A 117 7.45 -8.44 -13.15
CA PRO A 117 8.74 -7.99 -12.63
C PRO A 117 8.64 -7.21 -11.32
N ILE A 118 7.70 -6.26 -11.25
CA ILE A 118 7.55 -5.41 -10.06
C ILE A 118 6.80 -6.16 -8.94
N CYS A 119 5.75 -6.91 -9.27
CA CYS A 119 4.93 -7.56 -8.24
C CYS A 119 5.64 -8.78 -7.63
N ASN A 120 6.47 -9.50 -8.38
CA ASN A 120 7.27 -10.63 -7.91
C ASN A 120 8.36 -10.24 -6.90
N GLU A 121 8.64 -8.96 -6.76
CA GLU A 121 9.65 -8.44 -5.84
C GLU A 121 9.02 -7.55 -4.75
N CYS A 122 7.68 -7.48 -4.70
CA CYS A 122 6.94 -6.64 -3.77
C CYS A 122 6.40 -7.49 -2.61
N GLU A 123 6.52 -7.02 -1.37
CA GLU A 123 6.14 -7.79 -0.19
C GLU A 123 4.76 -7.44 0.40
N PHE A 124 3.97 -6.53 -0.17
CA PHE A 124 2.76 -5.98 0.48
C PHE A 124 1.71 -7.00 0.96
N GLY A 125 1.69 -8.23 0.40
CA GLY A 125 0.78 -9.29 0.85
C GLY A 125 -0.71 -9.00 0.66
N PRO A 126 -1.56 -9.99 0.96
CA PRO A 126 -3.02 -9.82 0.94
C PRO A 126 -3.51 -9.05 2.18
N PRO A 127 -4.71 -8.42 2.15
CA PRO A 127 -5.23 -7.61 3.26
C PRO A 127 -5.30 -8.31 4.63
N GLU A 128 -5.61 -9.60 4.66
CA GLU A 128 -5.75 -10.41 5.87
C GLU A 128 -4.40 -10.89 6.43
N GLN A 129 -3.36 -10.88 5.60
CA GLN A 129 -1.99 -11.22 5.97
C GLN A 129 -1.04 -10.22 5.30
N PRO A 130 -1.16 -8.93 5.68
CA PRO A 130 -0.40 -7.89 5.02
C PRO A 130 1.08 -8.10 5.32
N GLY A 131 1.92 -8.02 4.28
CA GLY A 131 3.36 -8.16 4.48
C GLY A 131 3.98 -6.91 5.10
N GLU A 132 5.25 -6.98 5.44
CA GLU A 132 5.90 -5.99 6.32
C GLU A 132 5.92 -4.56 5.74
N SER A 133 5.96 -4.36 4.42
CA SER A 133 5.81 -3.03 3.79
C SER A 133 4.45 -2.34 4.06
N PHE A 134 3.46 -3.11 4.49
CA PHE A 134 2.15 -2.59 4.89
C PHE A 134 2.10 -2.23 6.38
N GLN A 135 2.99 -2.81 7.20
CA GLN A 135 2.95 -2.64 8.65
C GLN A 135 3.20 -1.18 9.06
N ARG A 136 2.55 -0.80 10.14
CA ARG A 136 2.79 0.47 10.83
C ARG A 136 4.00 0.29 11.73
N LEU A 137 4.71 1.39 11.94
CA LEU A 137 5.60 1.47 13.09
C LEU A 137 4.75 1.32 14.36
N ALA A 138 5.02 0.27 15.14
CA ALA A 138 4.34 0.06 16.41
C ALA A 138 4.45 1.31 17.27
N ALA A 139 3.35 1.75 17.88
CA ALA A 139 3.35 2.90 18.79
C ALA A 139 4.26 2.67 20.02
N ASP A 140 4.56 1.40 20.30
CA ASP A 140 5.15 0.92 21.55
C ASP A 140 6.68 1.10 21.64
N ARG A 141 7.31 1.75 20.64
CA ARG A 141 8.69 2.27 20.78
C ARG A 141 8.76 3.65 21.43
N ALA A 142 7.62 4.28 21.72
CA ALA A 142 7.58 5.37 22.67
C ALA A 142 7.22 4.76 24.04
N GLU A 143 8.18 4.72 24.96
CA GLU A 143 7.86 4.47 26.37
C GLU A 143 6.70 5.38 26.80
N PRO A 144 5.77 4.89 27.64
CA PRO A 144 4.72 5.74 28.16
C PRO A 144 5.36 6.91 28.91
N VAL A 145 5.17 8.13 28.39
CA VAL A 145 5.47 9.34 29.14
C VAL A 145 4.55 9.34 30.35
N THR A 146 5.08 8.93 31.50
CA THR A 146 4.48 9.18 32.80
C THR A 146 4.39 10.69 32.96
N LEU A 147 3.19 11.23 32.81
CA LEU A 147 2.89 12.60 33.20
C LEU A 147 3.06 12.69 34.72
N VAL A 148 4.21 13.19 35.15
CA VAL A 148 4.45 13.63 36.52
C VAL A 148 4.01 15.09 36.61
N ASN A 149 2.80 15.30 37.13
CA ASN A 149 2.49 16.17 38.27
C ASN A 149 0.99 16.23 38.53
#